data_AF-A0A0K8SFI4-F1
#
_entry.id   AF-A0A0K8SFI4-F1
#
_cell.length_a   1.000
_cell.length_b   1.000
_cell.length_c   1.000
_cell.angle_alpha   90.00
_cell.angle_beta   90.00
_cell.angle_gamma   90.00
#
_symmetry.space_group_name_H-M   'P 1'
#
loop_
_entity.id
_entity.type
_entity.pdbx_description
1 polymer ?
#
loop_
_entity_poly.entity_id
_entity_poly.type
_entity_poly.pdbx_seq_one_letter_code
_entity_poly.pdbx_strand_id
1 'polypeptide(L)'
;SPDVLKLNTLLEESDASVPILIITSPGTDPSEELRSLALVKNITNMKEMALGPGLEGTTISTLREASERGSWVLLKNLHLVIHWLPVLENEIRQLSPHSHESFRLWMTTESHHNFSEVLLSASLKISYEAPPGMKNNLLRTYHEWETQQMLDTSYEGA
;
A
#
# COMPACT_ATOMS: atom_id res chain seq x y z
N SER A 1 -1.56 17.81 5.84
CA SER A 1 -1.75 17.12 4.55
C SER A 1 -3.11 16.45 4.52
N PRO A 2 -3.89 16.62 3.45
CA PRO A 2 -5.28 16.14 3.37
C PRO A 2 -5.42 14.61 3.36
N ASP A 3 -4.35 13.83 3.18
CA ASP A 3 -4.44 12.39 2.92
C ASP A 3 -4.43 11.51 4.17
N VAL A 4 -3.67 11.85 5.22
CA VAL A 4 -3.65 11.10 6.49
C VAL A 4 -5.02 11.16 7.20
N LEU A 5 -5.69 12.31 7.13
CA LEU A 5 -7.04 12.48 7.69
C LEU A 5 -8.03 11.55 7.01
N LYS A 6 -7.95 11.40 5.68
CA LYS A 6 -8.81 10.49 4.93
C LYS A 6 -8.52 9.02 5.27
N LEU A 7 -7.25 8.63 5.40
CA LEU A 7 -6.88 7.27 5.80
C LEU A 7 -7.38 6.93 7.21
N ASN A 8 -7.32 7.88 8.15
CA ASN A 8 -7.86 7.68 9.49
C ASN A 8 -9.39 7.51 9.49
N THR A 9 -10.11 8.31 8.70
CA THR A 9 -11.57 8.15 8.55
C THR A 9 -11.94 6.78 7.99
N LEU A 10 -11.26 6.31 6.94
CA LEU A 10 -11.48 4.97 6.40
C LEU A 10 -11.19 3.86 7.41
N LEU A 11 -10.13 4.03 8.19
CA LEU A 11 -9.82 3.08 9.26
C LEU A 11 -10.94 3.00 10.29
N GLU A 12 -11.52 4.14 10.67
CA GLU A 12 -12.65 4.20 11.61
C GLU A 12 -13.94 3.59 11.05
N GLU A 13 -14.13 3.65 9.72
CA GLU A 13 -15.24 3.01 9.01
C GLU A 13 -15.00 1.52 8.71
N SER A 14 -13.75 1.05 8.83
CA SER A 14 -13.35 -0.33 8.53
C SER A 14 -13.33 -1.25 9.76
N ASP A 15 -13.44 -2.54 9.50
CA ASP A 15 -13.27 -3.60 10.50
C ASP A 15 -12.36 -4.73 9.98
N ALA A 16 -12.26 -5.82 10.74
CA ALA A 16 -11.43 -6.97 10.39
C ALA A 16 -11.96 -7.79 9.19
N SER A 17 -13.22 -7.59 8.80
CA SER A 17 -13.91 -8.26 7.70
C SER A 17 -13.94 -7.44 6.41
N VAL A 18 -13.85 -6.12 6.51
CA VAL A 18 -13.92 -5.18 5.39
C VAL A 18 -12.53 -4.61 5.10
N PRO A 19 -11.83 -5.11 4.05
CA PRO A 19 -10.52 -4.58 3.68
C PRO A 19 -10.61 -3.17 3.09
N ILE A 20 -9.48 -2.46 3.10
CA ILE A 20 -9.35 -1.12 2.54
C ILE A 20 -8.50 -1.19 1.27
N LEU A 21 -9.04 -0.73 0.15
CA LEU A 21 -8.40 -0.67 -1.16
C LEU A 21 -8.05 0.77 -1.53
N ILE A 22 -6.76 1.03 -1.66
CA ILE A 22 -6.21 2.32 -2.10
C ILE A 22 -5.87 2.21 -3.59
N ILE A 23 -6.56 3.00 -4.40
CA ILE A 23 -6.32 3.13 -5.83
C ILE A 23 -5.27 4.21 -6.03
N THR A 24 -4.08 3.82 -6.46
CA THR A 24 -2.93 4.71 -6.65
C THR A 24 -2.81 5.15 -8.10
N SER A 25 -2.31 6.37 -8.30
CA SER A 25 -1.79 6.78 -9.59
C SER A 25 -0.41 6.13 -9.84
N PRO A 26 0.01 5.92 -11.09
CA PRO A 26 1.33 5.38 -11.38
C PRO A 26 2.44 6.22 -10.72
N GLY A 27 3.33 5.54 -9.99
CA GLY A 27 4.44 6.18 -9.28
C GLY A 27 4.08 6.85 -7.95
N THR A 28 2.88 6.60 -7.39
CA THR A 28 2.52 7.05 -6.04
C THR A 28 2.47 5.87 -5.08
N ASP A 29 2.92 6.08 -3.84
CA ASP A 29 2.95 5.04 -2.79
C ASP A 29 2.46 5.62 -1.45
N PRO A 30 1.30 5.19 -0.91
CA PRO A 30 0.75 5.66 0.36
C PRO A 30 1.39 5.00 1.59
N SER A 31 2.44 4.20 1.41
CA SER A 31 3.02 3.37 2.49
C SER A 31 3.56 4.18 3.66
N GLU A 32 4.21 5.33 3.41
CA GLU A 32 4.74 6.17 4.50
C GLU A 32 3.62 6.77 5.36
N GLU A 33 2.53 7.19 4.74
CA GLU A 33 1.34 7.69 5.43
C GLU A 33 0.66 6.58 6.24
N LEU A 34 0.59 5.37 5.70
CA LEU A 34 0.06 4.21 6.42
C LEU A 34 0.94 3.81 7.60
N ARG A 35 2.26 3.83 7.45
CA ARG A 35 3.20 3.61 8.58
C ARG A 35 3.01 4.67 9.66
N SER A 36 2.89 5.93 9.26
CA SER A 36 2.64 7.05 10.19
C SER A 36 1.32 6.88 10.92
N LEU A 37 0.25 6.45 10.23
CA LEU A 37 -1.04 6.15 10.84
C LEU A 37 -0.97 4.97 11.80
N ALA A 38 -0.28 3.88 11.42
CA ALA A 38 -0.06 2.72 12.27
C ALA A 38 0.65 3.12 13.58
N LEU A 39 1.70 3.96 13.51
CA LEU A 39 2.39 4.50 14.69
C LEU A 39 1.45 5.30 15.59
N VAL A 40 0.62 6.19 15.02
CA VAL A 40 -0.38 6.96 15.78
C VAL A 40 -1.40 6.06 16.48
N LYS A 41 -1.74 4.91 15.88
CA LYS A 41 -2.65 3.91 16.46
C LYS A 41 -1.94 2.86 17.33
N ASN A 42 -0.66 3.07 17.67
CA ASN A 42 0.18 2.14 18.43
C ASN A 42 0.31 0.73 17.82
N ILE A 43 0.19 0.63 16.50
CA ILE A 43 0.42 -0.61 15.76
C ILE A 43 1.91 -0.66 15.39
N THR A 44 2.66 -1.52 16.07
CA THR A 44 4.14 -1.61 15.94
C THR A 44 4.60 -2.72 15.01
N ASN A 45 3.72 -3.63 14.63
CA ASN A 45 4.04 -4.86 13.91
C ASN A 45 3.31 -4.99 12.56
N MET A 46 2.96 -3.87 11.93
CA MET A 46 2.38 -3.86 10.59
C MET A 46 3.29 -4.60 9.61
N LYS A 47 2.70 -5.48 8.80
CA LYS A 47 3.40 -6.25 7.76
C LYS A 47 3.16 -5.62 6.41
N GLU A 48 4.22 -5.34 5.67
CA GLU A 48 4.14 -4.81 4.30
C GLU A 48 4.69 -5.83 3.31
N MET A 49 3.95 -6.09 2.24
CA MET A 49 4.36 -7.02 1.19
C MET A 49 4.03 -6.45 -0.17
N ALA A 50 5.05 -6.27 -1.01
CA ALA A 50 4.84 -5.97 -2.43
C ALA A 50 4.60 -7.28 -3.18
N LEU A 51 3.43 -7.41 -3.81
CA LEU A 51 3.08 -8.63 -4.52
C LEU A 51 3.84 -8.71 -5.85
N GLY A 52 4.32 -9.92 -6.12
CA GLY A 52 5.00 -10.30 -7.34
C GLY A 52 4.91 -11.82 -7.52
N PRO A 53 5.32 -12.34 -8.69
CA PRO A 53 5.22 -13.76 -8.98
C PRO A 53 5.95 -14.61 -7.93
N GLY A 54 5.27 -15.62 -7.38
CA GLY A 54 5.85 -16.57 -6.42
C GLY A 54 5.73 -16.17 -4.95
N LEU A 55 5.11 -15.04 -4.62
CA LEU A 55 4.88 -14.59 -3.23
C LEU A 55 3.50 -14.96 -2.69
N GLU A 56 2.68 -15.64 -3.48
CA GLU A 56 1.29 -15.97 -3.17
C GLU A 56 1.19 -16.78 -1.87
N GLY A 57 2.00 -17.84 -1.74
CA GLY A 57 1.99 -18.71 -0.57
C GLY A 57 2.39 -17.99 0.72
N THR A 58 3.47 -17.21 0.68
CA THR A 58 3.94 -16.39 1.81
C THR A 58 2.93 -15.29 2.18
N THR A 59 2.22 -14.77 1.18
CA THR A 59 1.18 -13.77 1.41
C THR A 59 0.03 -14.36 2.21
N ILE A 60 -0.47 -15.54 1.83
CA ILE A 60 -1.55 -16.24 2.56
C ILE A 60 -1.14 -16.56 4.00
N SER A 61 0.08 -17.08 4.21
CA SER A 61 0.55 -17.39 5.57
C SER A 61 0.63 -16.14 6.44
N THR A 62 1.08 -15.02 5.88
CA THR A 62 1.17 -13.74 6.60
C THR A 62 -0.21 -13.18 6.93
N LEU A 63 -1.19 -13.31 6.02
CA LEU A 63 -2.57 -12.90 6.27
C LEU A 63 -3.20 -13.69 7.41
N ARG A 64 -3.03 -15.02 7.41
CA ARG A 64 -3.51 -15.90 8.49
C ARG A 64 -2.91 -15.49 9.83
N GLU A 65 -1.59 -15.41 9.91
CA GLU A 65 -0.91 -15.01 11.15
C GLU A 65 -1.36 -13.63 11.64
N ALA A 66 -1.46 -12.65 10.74
CA ALA A 66 -1.89 -11.31 11.10
C ALA A 66 -3.35 -11.26 11.55
N SER A 67 -4.23 -12.04 10.92
CA SER A 67 -5.65 -12.14 11.30
C SER A 67 -5.82 -12.71 12.71
N GLU A 68 -5.02 -13.70 13.10
CA GLU A 68 -5.04 -14.29 14.44
C GLU A 68 -4.46 -13.32 15.49
N ARG A 69 -3.40 -12.59 15.13
CA ARG A 69 -2.68 -11.69 16.05
C ARG A 69 -3.24 -10.28 16.11
N GLY A 70 -4.23 -9.94 15.28
CA GLY A 70 -4.76 -8.57 15.19
C GLY A 70 -3.80 -7.55 14.61
N SER A 71 -2.86 -7.99 13.77
CA SER A 71 -1.83 -7.12 13.18
C SER A 71 -2.30 -6.53 11.86
N TRP A 72 -1.76 -5.38 11.45
CA TRP A 72 -2.13 -4.81 10.16
C TRP A 72 -1.29 -5.41 9.04
N VAL A 73 -1.89 -5.58 7.86
CA VAL A 73 -1.20 -6.02 6.65
C VAL A 73 -1.43 -4.99 5.55
N LEU A 74 -0.37 -4.62 4.84
CA LEU A 74 -0.40 -3.83 3.63
C LEU A 74 0.10 -4.68 2.45
N LEU A 75 -0.81 -5.06 1.57
CA LEU A 75 -0.50 -5.72 0.30
C LEU A 75 -0.35 -4.67 -0.78
N LYS A 76 0.81 -4.59 -1.42
CA LYS A 76 1.07 -3.60 -2.47
C LYS A 76 0.99 -4.21 -3.86
N ASN A 77 0.59 -3.39 -4.82
CA ASN A 77 0.67 -3.67 -6.25
C ASN A 77 -0.20 -4.86 -6.68
N LEU A 78 -1.43 -4.96 -6.20
CA LEU A 78 -2.36 -6.06 -6.55
C LEU A 78 -2.60 -6.17 -8.07
N HIS A 79 -2.51 -5.05 -8.80
CA HIS A 79 -2.59 -5.01 -10.27
C HIS A 79 -1.51 -5.86 -10.98
N LEU A 80 -0.43 -6.25 -10.32
CA LEU A 80 0.61 -7.13 -10.88
C LEU A 80 0.25 -8.61 -10.78
N VAL A 81 -0.73 -8.98 -9.95
CA VAL A 81 -1.11 -10.37 -9.65
C VAL A 81 -2.60 -10.61 -9.86
N ILE A 82 -3.17 -10.02 -10.92
CA ILE A 82 -4.61 -10.12 -11.25
C ILE A 82 -5.13 -11.57 -11.26
N HIS A 83 -4.35 -12.48 -11.82
CA HIS A 83 -4.70 -13.91 -11.91
C HIS A 83 -4.86 -14.59 -10.54
N TRP A 84 -4.30 -14.00 -9.48
CA TRP A 84 -4.32 -14.54 -8.12
C TRP A 84 -5.38 -13.91 -7.22
N LEU A 85 -6.00 -12.79 -7.64
CA LEU A 85 -7.04 -12.12 -6.84
C LEU A 85 -8.21 -13.02 -6.41
N PRO A 86 -8.72 -13.96 -7.24
CA PRO A 86 -9.77 -14.87 -6.80
C PRO A 86 -9.37 -15.74 -5.59
N VAL A 87 -8.09 -16.12 -5.50
CA VAL A 87 -7.55 -16.88 -4.37
C VAL A 87 -7.48 -16.00 -3.13
N LEU A 88 -6.98 -14.78 -3.28
CA LEU A 88 -6.92 -13.78 -2.20
C LEU A 88 -8.31 -13.47 -1.65
N GLU A 89 -9.30 -13.26 -2.50
CA GLU A 89 -10.69 -13.01 -2.11
C GLU A 89 -11.29 -14.15 -1.28
N ASN A 90 -11.07 -15.38 -1.73
CA ASN A 90 -11.51 -16.55 -1.00
C ASN A 90 -10.85 -16.62 0.38
N GLU A 91 -9.55 -16.33 0.48
CA GLU A 91 -8.85 -16.28 1.76
C GLU A 91 -9.44 -15.20 2.68
N ILE A 92 -9.58 -13.96 2.21
CA ILE A 92 -10.17 -12.85 2.99
C ILE A 92 -11.54 -13.24 3.54
N ARG A 93 -12.38 -13.86 2.71
CA ARG A 93 -13.72 -14.33 3.10
C ARG A 93 -13.68 -15.41 4.19
N GLN A 94 -12.70 -16.31 4.15
CA GLN A 94 -12.54 -17.37 5.14
C GLN A 94 -12.02 -16.85 6.48
N LEU A 95 -11.14 -15.84 6.45
CA LEU A 95 -10.57 -15.23 7.67
C LEU A 95 -11.59 -14.35 8.40
N SER A 96 -12.37 -13.56 7.66
CA SER A 96 -13.32 -12.56 8.17
C SER A 96 -14.11 -12.96 9.44
N PRO A 97 -14.75 -14.14 9.54
CA PRO A 97 -15.56 -14.52 10.71
C PRO A 97 -14.75 -14.78 11.99
N HIS A 98 -13.44 -15.02 11.88
CA HIS A 98 -12.57 -15.45 12.99
C HIS A 98 -11.39 -14.49 13.21
N SER A 99 -11.26 -13.45 12.38
CA SER A 99 -10.20 -12.46 12.50
C SER A 99 -10.33 -11.69 13.82
N HIS A 100 -9.18 -11.41 14.43
CA HIS A 100 -9.08 -10.55 15.59
C HIS A 100 -9.60 -9.13 15.27
N GLU A 101 -10.31 -8.50 16.20
CA GLU A 101 -10.99 -7.21 15.97
C GLU A 101 -10.06 -6.07 15.54
N SER A 102 -8.80 -6.09 15.98
CA SER A 102 -7.76 -5.12 15.60
C SER A 102 -7.10 -5.38 14.23
N PHE A 103 -7.35 -6.54 13.61
CA PHE A 103 -6.82 -6.85 12.28
C PHE A 103 -7.33 -5.85 11.25
N ARG A 104 -6.44 -5.36 10.39
CA ARG A 104 -6.81 -4.52 9.25
C ARG A 104 -6.00 -4.92 8.04
N LEU A 105 -6.70 -5.08 6.92
CA LEU A 105 -6.10 -5.38 5.63
C LEU A 105 -6.17 -4.15 4.72
N TRP A 106 -4.99 -3.62 4.41
CA TRP A 106 -4.78 -2.54 3.46
C TRP A 106 -4.24 -3.12 2.15
N MET A 107 -4.73 -2.62 1.03
CA MET A 107 -4.35 -3.08 -0.30
C MET A 107 -4.09 -1.89 -1.21
N THR A 108 -3.05 -1.93 -2.03
CA THR A 108 -2.82 -0.92 -3.07
C THR A 108 -2.94 -1.52 -4.47
N THR A 109 -3.56 -0.76 -5.37
CA THR A 109 -3.63 -1.13 -6.78
C THR A 109 -3.61 0.10 -7.67
N GLU A 110 -2.98 -0.02 -8.83
CA GLU A 110 -3.26 0.88 -9.95
C GLU A 110 -4.54 0.45 -10.66
N SER A 111 -5.09 1.33 -11.49
CA SER A 111 -6.26 1.01 -12.31
C SER A 111 -5.93 -0.12 -13.27
N HIS A 112 -6.74 -1.19 -13.25
CA HIS A 112 -6.57 -2.33 -14.14
C HIS A 112 -7.93 -2.85 -14.62
N HIS A 113 -8.09 -3.02 -15.93
CA HIS A 113 -9.36 -3.38 -16.57
C HIS A 113 -9.94 -4.73 -16.12
N ASN A 114 -9.08 -5.71 -15.81
CA ASN A 114 -9.51 -7.03 -15.29
C ASN A 114 -9.40 -7.14 -13.76
N PHE A 115 -9.36 -6.01 -13.04
CA PHE A 115 -9.34 -6.06 -11.59
C PHE A 115 -10.66 -6.64 -11.06
N SER A 116 -10.61 -7.39 -9.96
CA SER A 116 -11.78 -8.10 -9.44
C SER A 116 -12.88 -7.16 -8.94
N GLU A 117 -14.07 -7.29 -9.55
CA GLU A 117 -15.29 -6.60 -9.10
C GLU A 117 -15.72 -7.06 -7.69
N VAL A 118 -15.44 -8.32 -7.33
CA VAL A 118 -15.74 -8.87 -6.01
C VAL A 118 -14.90 -8.16 -4.96
N LEU A 119 -13.59 -8.03 -5.20
CA LEU A 119 -12.70 -7.33 -4.28
C LEU A 119 -13.03 -5.84 -4.20
N LEU A 120 -13.36 -5.21 -5.34
CA LEU A 120 -13.84 -3.83 -5.37
C LEU A 120 -15.12 -3.64 -4.54
N SER A 121 -16.06 -4.57 -4.61
CA SER A 121 -17.33 -4.47 -3.90
C SER A 121 -17.19 -4.76 -2.41
N ALA A 122 -16.28 -5.66 -2.04
CA ALA A 122 -16.01 -6.04 -0.65
C ALA A 122 -15.14 -5.03 0.12
N SER A 123 -14.51 -4.06 -0.57
CA SER A 123 -13.55 -3.14 0.06
C SER A 123 -14.10 -1.72 0.21
N LEU A 124 -13.66 -1.03 1.26
CA LEU A 124 -13.70 0.44 1.32
C LEU A 124 -12.64 1.00 0.38
N LYS A 125 -13.02 1.95 -0.48
CA LYS A 125 -12.17 2.41 -1.59
C LYS A 125 -11.82 3.89 -1.46
N ILE A 126 -10.58 4.22 -1.76
CA ILE A 126 -10.12 5.61 -1.87
C ILE A 126 -9.12 5.76 -3.01
N SER A 127 -9.19 6.89 -3.70
CA SER A 127 -8.16 7.30 -4.64
C SER A 127 -7.07 8.07 -3.91
N TYR A 128 -5.82 7.65 -4.08
CA TYR A 128 -4.64 8.32 -3.55
C TYR A 128 -3.85 8.99 -4.67
N GLU A 129 -3.74 10.30 -4.58
CA GLU A 129 -2.92 11.13 -5.47
C GLU A 129 -1.78 11.71 -4.65
N ALA A 130 -0.55 11.66 -5.18
CA ALA A 130 0.58 12.25 -4.48
C ALA A 130 0.37 13.76 -4.31
N PRO A 131 0.66 14.33 -3.13
CA PRO A 131 0.58 15.76 -2.93
C PRO A 131 1.49 16.48 -3.94
N PRO A 132 1.07 17.64 -4.49
CA PRO A 132 1.73 18.31 -5.60
C PRO A 132 3.24 18.61 -5.40
N GLY A 133 3.73 18.60 -4.15
CA GLY A 133 5.14 18.82 -3.82
C GLY A 133 6.07 17.61 -3.94
N MET A 134 5.59 16.36 -3.97
CA MET A 134 6.49 15.18 -4.07
C MET A 134 7.10 14.99 -5.47
N LYS A 135 6.46 15.51 -6.53
CA LYS A 135 7.04 15.54 -7.89
C LYS A 135 8.35 16.33 -7.98
N ASN A 136 8.60 17.26 -7.05
CA ASN A 136 9.82 18.07 -7.03
C ASN A 136 11.06 17.31 -6.55
N ASN A 137 10.90 16.13 -5.92
CA ASN A 137 12.05 15.40 -5.38
C ASN A 137 12.90 14.76 -6.49
N LEU A 138 12.24 14.26 -7.56
CA LEU A 138 12.94 13.75 -8.75
C LEU A 138 13.65 14.87 -9.53
N LEU A 139 13.01 16.03 -9.68
CA LEU A 139 13.64 17.20 -10.29
C LEU A 139 14.83 17.70 -9.46
N ARG A 140 14.74 17.66 -8.13
CA ARG A 140 15.86 18.00 -7.25
C ARG A 140 17.03 17.03 -7.39
N THR A 141 16.81 15.72 -7.37
CA THR A 141 17.89 14.74 -7.60
C THR A 141 18.50 14.88 -9.00
N TYR A 142 17.68 15.16 -10.02
CA TYR A 142 18.18 15.41 -11.37
C TYR A 142 19.05 16.68 -11.43
N HIS A 143 18.62 17.78 -10.82
CA HIS A 143 19.40 19.01 -10.74
C HIS A 143 20.66 18.86 -9.86
N GLU A 144 20.61 18.06 -8.80
CA GLU A 144 21.77 17.75 -7.96
C GLU A 144 22.82 16.94 -8.74
N TRP A 145 22.41 15.98 -9.57
CA TRP A 145 23.31 15.24 -10.46
C TRP A 145 23.92 16.11 -11.57
N GLU A 146 23.12 16.96 -12.21
CA GLU A 146 23.60 17.90 -13.24
C GLU A 146 24.61 18.90 -12.66
N THR A 147 24.35 19.41 -11.45
CA THR A 147 25.26 20.32 -10.74
C THR A 147 26.59 19.63 -10.37
N GLN A 148 26.56 18.35 -9.95
CA GLN A 148 27.81 17.61 -9.67
C GLN A 148 28.64 17.34 -10.93
N GLN A 149 28.00 17.01 -12.05
CA GLN A 149 28.73 16.77 -13.31
C GLN A 149 29.38 18.05 -13.87
N MET A 150 28.73 19.20 -13.72
CA MET A 150 29.31 20.50 -14.09
C MET A 150 30.50 20.89 -13.20
N LEU A 151 30.47 20.54 -11.90
CA LEU A 151 31.57 20.81 -10.99
C LEU A 151 32.80 19.94 -11.30
N ASP A 152 32.64 18.64 -11.53
CA ASP A 152 33.77 17.75 -11.86
C ASP A 152 34.48 18.14 -13.17
N THR A 153 33.73 18.56 -14.18
CA THR A 153 34.30 19.01 -15.47
C THR A 153 35.12 20.30 -15.34
N SER A 154 34.86 21.10 -14.30
CA SER A 154 35.59 22.35 -14.05
C SER A 154 36.90 22.17 -13.26
N TYR A 155 37.12 21.00 -12.64
CA TYR A 155 38.36 20.69 -11.90
C TYR A 155 39.41 19.94 -12.74
N GLU A 156 39.04 19.31 -13.85
CA GLU A 156 39.99 18.63 -14.76
C GLU A 156 40.66 19.57 -15.78
N GLY A 157 40.35 20.87 -15.73
CA GLY A 157 40.83 21.88 -16.69
C GLY A 157 41.79 22.95 -16.13
N ALA A 158 42.37 22.76 -14.95
CA ALA A 158 43.34 23.69 -14.33
C ALA A 158 44.76 23.10 -14.27
#